data_AF-A0A7S2UXW3-F1
#
_entry.id   AF-A0A7S2UXW3-F1
#
_cell.length_a   1.000
_cell.length_b   1.000
_cell.length_c   1.000
_cell.angle_alpha   90.00
_cell.angle_beta   90.00
_cell.angle_gamma   90.00
#
_symmetry.space_group_name_H-M   'P 1'
#
loop_
_entity.id
_entity.type
_entity.pdbx_description
1 polymer ?
#
loop_
_entity_poly.entity_id
_entity_poly.type
_entity_poly.pdbx_seq_one_letter_code
_entity_poly.pdbx_strand_id
1 'polypeptide(L)'
;AAAAREGKSGRIAKMLELMSLPKLWELSDGEVAEVHTPFTVRAKELRELYEGLSNSLVSTDERLDILLHVKWTVKEFECPLTRDIVELIDREADLLNRGRSEKSLEGLRQRITNLFLRFIETPEFNPEATRFLKMPKNDFGATGGATGTFKNTTEVFQQPTFQQPNQEDGFM
;
A
#
# COMPACT_ATOMS: atom_id res chain seq x y z
N ALA A 1 -22.75 17.22 -3.48
CA ALA A 1 -21.67 16.55 -2.69
C ALA A 1 -21.28 15.16 -3.22
N ALA A 2 -22.10 14.46 -4.02
CA ALA A 2 -21.78 13.13 -4.57
C ALA A 2 -20.60 13.12 -5.57
N ALA A 3 -20.54 14.09 -6.51
CA ALA A 3 -19.46 14.19 -7.50
C ALA A 3 -18.04 14.34 -6.89
N ALA A 4 -17.93 14.99 -5.72
CA ALA A 4 -16.66 15.12 -5.01
C ALA A 4 -16.19 13.80 -4.36
N ARG A 5 -17.15 12.96 -3.92
CA ARG A 5 -16.86 11.63 -3.34
C ARG A 5 -16.42 10.65 -4.41
N GLU A 6 -17.12 10.65 -5.54
CA GLU A 6 -16.78 9.81 -6.70
C GLU A 6 -15.38 10.16 -7.25
N GLY A 7 -15.06 11.44 -7.35
CA GLY A 7 -13.71 11.90 -7.69
C GLY A 7 -12.64 11.53 -6.67
N LYS A 8 -12.97 11.46 -5.37
CA LYS A 8 -12.01 11.05 -4.33
C LYS A 8 -11.71 9.56 -4.40
N SER A 9 -12.73 8.71 -4.51
CA SER A 9 -12.56 7.26 -4.63
C SER A 9 -11.77 6.88 -5.89
N GLY A 10 -12.05 7.53 -7.02
CA GLY A 10 -11.27 7.32 -8.27
C GLY A 10 -9.80 7.73 -8.16
N ARG A 11 -9.49 8.81 -7.43
CA ARG A 11 -8.09 9.21 -7.17
C ARG A 11 -7.36 8.20 -6.29
N ILE A 12 -8.02 7.69 -5.25
CA ILE A 12 -7.44 6.67 -4.37
C ILE A 12 -7.18 5.39 -5.17
N ALA A 13 -8.16 4.91 -5.94
CA ALA A 13 -8.00 3.72 -6.77
C ALA A 13 -6.81 3.87 -7.75
N LYS A 14 -6.74 5.00 -8.46
CA LYS A 14 -5.62 5.30 -9.37
C LYS A 14 -4.27 5.37 -8.64
N MET A 15 -4.24 5.96 -7.45
CA MET A 15 -3.02 6.04 -6.65
C MET A 15 -2.52 4.65 -6.25
N LEU A 16 -3.42 3.80 -5.74
CA LEU A 16 -3.09 2.42 -5.36
C LEU A 16 -2.65 1.59 -6.57
N GLU A 17 -3.30 1.77 -7.72
CA GLU A 17 -2.89 1.14 -8.97
C GLU A 17 -1.46 1.52 -9.36
N LEU A 18 -1.13 2.82 -9.34
CA LEU A 18 0.21 3.30 -9.69
C LEU A 18 1.31 2.80 -8.72
N MET A 19 0.99 2.54 -7.45
CA MET A 19 1.92 1.93 -6.49
C MET A 19 2.21 0.45 -6.82
N SER A 20 1.24 -0.25 -7.39
CA SER A 20 1.33 -1.68 -7.73
C SER A 20 1.99 -1.99 -9.08
N LEU A 21 2.17 -0.98 -9.94
CA LEU A 21 2.72 -1.17 -11.28
C LEU A 21 4.17 -1.67 -11.25
N PRO A 22 4.56 -2.55 -12.20
CA PRO A 22 5.95 -2.97 -12.34
C PRO A 22 6.86 -1.78 -12.64
N LYS A 23 8.13 -1.91 -12.26
CA LYS A 23 9.16 -0.93 -12.61
C LYS A 23 9.66 -1.23 -14.02
N LEU A 24 9.91 -0.19 -14.81
CA LEU A 24 10.55 -0.31 -16.11
C LEU A 24 12.05 -0.09 -15.93
N TRP A 25 12.86 -1.10 -16.25
CA TRP A 25 14.31 -1.03 -16.19
C TRP A 25 14.87 -1.03 -17.60
N GLU A 26 15.72 -0.06 -17.92
CA GLU A 26 16.47 -0.06 -19.18
C GLU A 26 17.67 -0.99 -19.04
N LEU A 27 17.77 -1.95 -19.95
CA LEU A 27 18.89 -2.88 -20.07
C LEU A 27 20.04 -2.22 -20.84
N SER A 28 21.23 -2.83 -20.73
CA SER A 28 22.44 -2.33 -21.39
C SER A 28 22.39 -2.32 -22.92
N ASP A 29 21.47 -3.09 -23.51
CA ASP A 29 21.20 -3.16 -24.95
C ASP A 29 20.13 -2.17 -25.43
N GLY A 30 19.53 -1.39 -24.52
CA GLY A 30 18.46 -0.44 -24.81
C GLY A 30 17.05 -1.05 -24.79
N GLU A 31 16.91 -2.33 -24.45
CA GLU A 31 15.59 -2.93 -24.19
C GLU A 31 15.04 -2.49 -22.82
N VAL A 32 13.72 -2.53 -22.66
CA VAL A 32 13.05 -2.18 -21.39
C VAL A 32 12.42 -3.45 -20.82
N ALA A 33 12.85 -3.85 -19.61
CA ALA A 33 12.21 -4.94 -18.87
C ALA A 33 11.22 -4.41 -17.84
N GLU A 34 10.06 -5.07 -17.76
CA GLU A 34 9.12 -4.91 -16.66
C GLU A 34 9.52 -5.79 -15.49
N VAL A 35 9.85 -5.17 -14.35
CA VAL A 35 10.33 -5.86 -13.16
C VAL A 35 9.35 -5.64 -12.01
N HIS A 36 8.77 -6.74 -11.54
CA HIS A 36 8.06 -6.77 -10.28
C HIS A 36 9.05 -6.91 -9.13
N THR A 37 9.26 -5.80 -8.43
CA THR A 37 10.02 -5.79 -7.18
C THR A 37 9.16 -6.30 -6.02
N PRO A 38 9.76 -6.80 -4.92
CA PRO A 38 9.02 -7.14 -3.71
C PRO A 38 8.12 -6.00 -3.21
N PHE A 39 8.52 -4.73 -3.40
CA PHE A 39 7.73 -3.56 -3.01
C PHE A 39 6.48 -3.36 -3.87
N THR A 40 6.60 -3.53 -5.19
CA THR A 40 5.45 -3.43 -6.12
C THR A 40 4.47 -4.60 -5.96
N VAL A 41 4.98 -5.80 -5.62
CA VAL A 41 4.14 -6.96 -5.29
C VAL A 41 3.37 -6.70 -4.00
N ARG A 42 4.06 -6.24 -2.94
CA ARG A 42 3.41 -5.87 -1.69
C ARG A 42 2.35 -4.78 -1.88
N ALA A 43 2.64 -3.74 -2.66
CA ALA A 43 1.68 -2.69 -2.97
C ALA A 43 0.44 -3.22 -3.71
N LYS A 44 0.62 -4.23 -4.57
CA LYS A 44 -0.48 -4.94 -5.24
C LYS A 44 -1.35 -5.70 -4.25
N GLU A 45 -0.75 -6.48 -3.36
CA GLU A 45 -1.47 -7.23 -2.31
C GLU A 45 -2.28 -6.29 -1.41
N LEU A 46 -1.68 -5.18 -0.97
CA LEU A 46 -2.34 -4.17 -0.15
C LEU A 46 -3.52 -3.51 -0.88
N ARG A 47 -3.40 -3.24 -2.18
CA ARG A 47 -4.50 -2.72 -3.00
C ARG A 47 -5.65 -3.72 -3.06
N GLU A 48 -5.38 -4.99 -3.34
CA GLU A 48 -6.41 -6.04 -3.43
C GLU A 48 -7.18 -6.19 -2.11
N LEU A 49 -6.47 -6.14 -0.97
CA LEU A 49 -7.10 -6.12 0.35
C LEU A 49 -7.98 -4.87 0.57
N TYR A 50 -7.53 -3.69 0.13
CA TYR A 50 -8.30 -2.46 0.22
C TYR A 50 -9.58 -2.50 -0.62
N GLU A 51 -9.50 -3.05 -1.83
CA GLU A 51 -10.65 -3.26 -2.71
C GLU A 51 -11.65 -4.24 -2.07
N GLY A 52 -11.16 -5.34 -1.49
CA GLY A 52 -11.98 -6.28 -0.73
C GLY A 52 -12.67 -5.63 0.48
N LEU A 53 -11.96 -4.77 1.22
CA LEU A 53 -12.55 -4.03 2.35
C LEU A 53 -13.60 -3.01 1.91
N SER A 54 -13.41 -2.39 0.75
CA SER A 54 -14.30 -1.38 0.19
C SER A 54 -15.54 -1.97 -0.47
N ASN A 55 -15.49 -3.24 -0.86
CA ASN A 55 -16.62 -3.94 -1.46
C ASN A 55 -17.67 -4.31 -0.41
N SER A 56 -18.88 -3.76 -0.55
CA SER A 56 -20.01 -4.02 0.34
C SER A 56 -20.93 -5.17 -0.11
N LEU A 57 -20.64 -5.80 -1.26
CA LEU A 57 -21.51 -6.78 -1.91
C LEU A 57 -21.06 -8.25 -1.73
N VAL A 58 -20.15 -8.49 -0.78
CA VAL A 58 -19.60 -9.83 -0.49
C VAL A 58 -20.45 -10.61 0.50
N SER A 59 -20.32 -11.94 0.49
CA SER A 59 -20.95 -12.81 1.49
C SER A 59 -20.31 -12.61 2.88
N THR A 60 -21.00 -13.05 3.95
CA THR A 60 -20.45 -12.98 5.31
C THR A 60 -19.15 -13.77 5.45
N ASP A 61 -19.07 -14.97 4.89
CA ASP A 61 -17.88 -15.82 4.97
C ASP A 61 -16.70 -15.18 4.24
N GLU A 62 -16.93 -14.69 3.02
CA GLU A 62 -15.93 -13.96 2.24
C GLU A 62 -15.47 -12.68 2.97
N ARG A 63 -16.39 -11.97 3.63
CA ARG A 63 -16.04 -10.81 4.45
C ARG A 63 -15.15 -11.20 5.63
N LEU A 64 -15.46 -12.29 6.32
CA LEU A 64 -14.64 -12.80 7.43
C LEU A 64 -13.24 -13.21 6.94
N ASP A 65 -13.14 -13.82 5.77
CA ASP A 65 -11.85 -14.16 5.15
C ASP A 65 -11.04 -12.90 4.82
N ILE A 66 -11.64 -11.89 4.21
CA ILE A 66 -10.97 -10.60 3.92
C ILE A 66 -10.46 -9.96 5.23
N LEU A 67 -11.33 -9.90 6.25
CA LEU A 67 -10.99 -9.36 7.57
C LEU A 67 -9.80 -10.11 8.21
N LEU A 68 -9.76 -11.43 8.06
CA LEU A 68 -8.67 -12.26 8.55
C LEU A 68 -7.36 -11.95 7.81
N HIS A 69 -7.38 -11.87 6.48
CA HIS A 69 -6.18 -11.53 5.69
C HIS A 69 -5.63 -10.15 6.04
N VAL A 70 -6.51 -9.15 6.18
CA VAL A 70 -6.11 -7.81 6.61
C VAL A 70 -5.50 -7.85 8.01
N LYS A 71 -6.10 -8.58 8.96
CA LYS A 71 -5.59 -8.72 10.32
C LYS A 71 -4.17 -9.30 10.34
N TRP A 72 -3.87 -10.33 9.55
CA TRP A 72 -2.52 -10.89 9.47
C TRP A 72 -1.52 -9.89 8.88
N THR A 73 -1.93 -9.20 7.80
CA THR A 73 -1.09 -8.23 7.10
C THR A 73 -0.67 -7.07 8.01
N VAL A 74 -1.61 -6.49 8.77
CA VAL A 74 -1.29 -5.36 9.66
C VAL A 74 -0.53 -5.80 10.92
N LYS A 75 -0.61 -7.07 11.32
CA LYS A 75 0.13 -7.62 12.47
C LYS A 75 1.63 -7.80 12.22
N GLU A 76 2.09 -7.64 10.99
CA GLU A 76 3.53 -7.53 10.69
C GLU A 76 4.19 -6.34 11.40
N PHE A 77 3.40 -5.32 11.78
CA PHE A 77 3.88 -4.14 12.50
C PHE A 77 3.05 -3.88 13.74
N GLU A 78 3.72 -3.64 14.86
CA GLU A 78 3.06 -3.26 16.11
C GLU A 78 3.13 -1.75 16.33
N CYS A 79 2.04 -1.05 16.02
CA CYS A 79 1.91 0.38 16.31
C CYS A 79 0.46 0.73 16.67
N PRO A 80 0.18 1.95 17.18
CA PRO A 80 -1.18 2.34 17.53
C PRO A 80 -2.18 2.19 16.37
N LEU A 81 -1.76 2.51 15.14
CA LEU A 81 -2.62 2.38 13.95
C LEU A 81 -3.02 0.93 13.69
N THR A 82 -2.08 -0.01 13.73
CA THR A 82 -2.38 -1.43 13.45
C THR A 82 -3.20 -2.05 14.58
N ARG A 83 -2.97 -1.65 15.84
CA ARG A 83 -3.80 -2.06 16.99
C ARG A 83 -5.25 -1.61 16.83
N ASP A 84 -5.47 -0.34 16.45
CA ASP A 84 -6.81 0.19 16.20
C ASP A 84 -7.52 -0.56 15.06
N ILE A 85 -6.80 -0.89 13.98
CA ILE A 85 -7.34 -1.69 12.87
C ILE A 85 -7.75 -3.08 13.35
N VAL A 86 -6.87 -3.77 14.08
CA VAL A 86 -7.15 -5.13 14.59
C VAL A 86 -8.36 -5.15 15.53
N GLU A 87 -8.46 -4.18 16.45
CA GLU A 87 -9.60 -4.08 17.37
C GLU A 87 -10.93 -3.90 16.61
N LEU A 88 -10.95 -3.02 15.60
CA LEU A 88 -12.15 -2.79 14.80
C LEU A 88 -12.52 -4.01 13.94
N ILE A 89 -11.53 -4.74 13.41
CA ILE A 89 -11.74 -5.99 12.69
C ILE A 89 -12.36 -7.05 13.61
N ASP A 90 -11.81 -7.25 14.81
CA ASP A 90 -12.32 -8.23 15.76
C ASP A 90 -13.75 -7.90 16.19
N ARG A 91 -14.05 -6.61 16.34
CA ARG A 91 -15.40 -6.12 16.59
C ARG A 91 -16.34 -6.37 15.40
N GLU A 92 -15.90 -6.15 14.17
CA GLU A 92 -16.73 -6.42 12.98
C GLU A 92 -17.05 -7.92 12.89
N ALA A 93 -16.04 -8.78 13.09
CA ALA A 93 -16.19 -10.23 13.05
C ALA A 93 -17.15 -10.74 14.14
N ASP A 94 -17.06 -10.25 15.38
CA ASP A 94 -18.02 -10.61 16.45
C ASP A 94 -19.45 -10.21 16.09
N LEU A 95 -19.66 -9.02 15.52
CA LEU A 95 -20.99 -8.57 15.10
C LEU A 95 -21.55 -9.38 13.93
N LEU A 96 -20.70 -9.79 12.98
CA LEU A 96 -21.08 -10.67 11.86
C LEU A 96 -21.47 -12.06 12.36
N ASN A 97 -20.68 -12.65 13.25
CA ASN A 97 -20.99 -13.95 13.87
C ASN A 97 -22.30 -13.94 14.68
N ARG A 98 -22.71 -12.77 15.17
CA ARG A 98 -24.00 -12.56 15.85
C ARG A 98 -25.16 -12.24 14.90
N GLY A 99 -24.94 -12.25 13.59
CA GLY A 99 -25.97 -12.00 12.58
C GLY A 99 -26.48 -10.57 12.54
N ARG A 100 -25.64 -9.57 12.90
CA ARG A 100 -26.02 -8.16 12.80
C ARG A 100 -26.17 -7.74 11.34
N SER A 101 -27.10 -6.82 11.08
CA SER A 101 -27.36 -6.36 9.72
C SER A 101 -26.21 -5.52 9.17
N GLU A 102 -25.91 -5.71 7.89
CA GLU A 102 -24.91 -4.98 7.10
C GLU A 102 -25.03 -3.46 7.25
N LYS A 103 -26.27 -2.93 7.25
CA LYS A 103 -26.53 -1.48 7.45
C LYS A 103 -26.00 -0.95 8.79
N SER A 104 -26.05 -1.77 9.83
CA SER A 104 -25.54 -1.36 11.15
C SER A 104 -24.01 -1.35 11.22
N LEU A 105 -23.34 -2.01 10.27
CA LEU A 105 -21.88 -2.13 10.19
C LEU A 105 -21.25 -1.07 9.28
N GLU A 106 -22.03 -0.31 8.50
CA GLU A 106 -21.54 0.64 7.50
C GLU A 106 -20.49 1.62 8.06
N GLY A 107 -20.78 2.22 9.22
CA GLY A 107 -19.83 3.14 9.87
C GLY A 107 -18.55 2.46 10.38
N LEU A 108 -18.66 1.21 10.85
CA LEU A 108 -17.51 0.41 11.29
C LEU A 108 -16.62 0.05 10.10
N ARG A 109 -17.23 -0.42 9.02
CA ARG A 109 -16.54 -0.76 7.77
C ARG A 109 -15.83 0.44 7.17
N GLN A 110 -16.51 1.59 7.09
CA GLN A 110 -15.90 2.82 6.58
C GLN A 110 -14.70 3.25 7.44
N ARG A 111 -14.78 3.08 8.77
CA ARG A 111 -13.64 3.37 9.65
C ARG A 111 -12.47 2.42 9.41
N ILE A 112 -12.72 1.11 9.26
CA ILE A 112 -11.69 0.12 8.94
C ILE A 112 -11.02 0.44 7.61
N THR A 113 -11.80 0.68 6.55
CA THR A 113 -11.29 1.03 5.21
C THR A 113 -10.43 2.29 5.24
N ASN A 114 -10.85 3.33 5.96
CA ASN A 114 -10.08 4.58 6.07
C ASN A 114 -8.77 4.40 6.85
N LEU A 115 -8.77 3.63 7.95
CA LEU A 115 -7.55 3.34 8.70
C LEU A 115 -6.60 2.46 7.89
N PHE A 116 -7.12 1.49 7.16
CA PHE A 116 -6.32 0.66 6.27
C PHE A 116 -5.74 1.47 5.11
N LEU A 117 -6.48 2.44 4.55
CA LEU A 117 -5.90 3.37 3.56
C LEU A 117 -4.71 4.15 4.14
N ARG A 118 -4.82 4.65 5.37
CA ARG A 118 -3.70 5.32 6.06
C ARG A 118 -2.51 4.39 6.27
N PHE A 119 -2.76 3.12 6.56
CA PHE A 119 -1.73 2.10 6.63
C PHE A 119 -1.01 1.94 5.28
N ILE A 120 -1.74 1.87 4.16
CA ILE A 120 -1.13 1.77 2.82
C ILE A 120 -0.37 3.03 2.41
N GLU A 121 -0.83 4.21 2.83
CA GLU A 121 -0.17 5.50 2.55
C GLU A 121 1.10 5.72 3.39
N THR A 122 1.36 4.89 4.39
CA THR A 122 2.52 5.04 5.28
C THR A 122 3.75 4.30 4.71
N PRO A 123 4.88 5.00 4.45
CA PRO A 123 6.06 4.41 3.81
C PRO A 123 6.69 3.26 4.57
N GLU A 124 6.57 3.27 5.90
CA GLU A 124 7.06 2.21 6.78
C GLU A 124 6.41 0.86 6.46
N PHE A 125 5.16 0.87 5.98
CA PHE A 125 4.40 -0.34 5.65
C PHE A 125 4.36 -0.62 4.14
N ASN A 126 4.45 0.45 3.34
CA ASN A 126 4.45 0.40 1.88
C ASN A 126 5.50 1.37 1.30
N PRO A 127 6.70 0.89 0.96
CA PRO A 127 7.77 1.74 0.44
C PRO A 127 7.39 2.53 -0.83
N GLU A 128 6.48 2.00 -1.67
CA GLU A 128 5.99 2.69 -2.87
C GLU A 128 5.17 3.95 -2.54
N ALA A 129 4.62 4.06 -1.33
CA ALA A 129 3.86 5.22 -0.89
C ALA A 129 4.69 6.51 -0.84
N THR A 130 6.01 6.39 -0.64
CA THR A 130 6.96 7.52 -0.63
C THR A 130 6.84 8.39 -1.88
N ARG A 131 6.55 7.79 -3.04
CA ARG A 131 6.42 8.50 -4.32
C ARG A 131 5.22 9.45 -4.37
N PHE A 132 4.22 9.20 -3.53
CA PHE A 132 2.94 9.89 -3.51
C PHE A 132 2.78 10.88 -2.34
N LEU A 133 3.68 10.85 -1.36
CA LEU A 133 3.68 11.75 -0.19
C LEU A 133 4.28 13.14 -0.43
N LYS A 134 4.60 13.52 -1.68
CA LYS A 134 5.34 14.76 -1.98
C LYS A 134 4.74 15.98 -1.25
N MET A 135 5.54 16.48 -0.31
CA MET A 135 5.50 17.69 0.52
C MET A 135 4.64 18.85 -0.03
N PRO A 136 3.95 19.63 0.81
CA PRO A 136 3.39 20.90 0.37
C PRO A 136 4.49 21.75 -0.27
N LYS A 137 4.24 22.23 -1.49
CA LYS A 137 5.03 23.32 -2.06
C LYS A 137 4.88 24.50 -1.12
N ASN A 138 5.95 24.79 -0.38
CA ASN A 138 6.11 26.09 0.24
C ASN A 138 6.29 27.09 -0.91
N ASP A 139 5.18 27.66 -1.38
CA ASP A 139 5.17 28.87 -2.20
C ASP A 139 5.56 30.06 -1.30
N PHE A 140 6.81 30.07 -0.82
CA PHE A 140 7.42 31.29 -0.29
C PHE A 140 7.95 32.10 -1.48
N GLY A 141 7.35 33.28 -1.63
CA GLY A 141 7.50 34.14 -2.78
C GLY A 141 8.93 34.55 -3.09
N ALA A 142 9.09 34.92 -4.36
CA ALA A 142 10.18 35.66 -4.96
C ALA A 142 11.05 36.48 -3.98
N THR A 143 12.36 36.29 -4.03
CA THR A 143 13.36 37.27 -4.52
C THR A 143 14.78 36.77 -4.20
N GLY A 144 15.72 37.00 -5.12
CA GLY A 144 17.16 36.96 -4.83
C GLY A 144 17.89 35.74 -5.38
N GLY A 145 18.65 35.93 -6.45
CA GLY A 145 19.50 34.90 -7.04
C GLY A 145 20.74 34.59 -6.18
N ALA A 146 21.20 33.34 -6.29
CA ALA A 146 22.59 32.96 -6.11
C ALA A 146 22.81 31.61 -6.80
N THR A 147 23.74 31.61 -7.73
CA THR A 147 24.30 30.43 -8.41
C THR A 147 24.86 29.44 -7.38
N GLY A 148 24.29 28.24 -7.32
CA GLY A 148 24.81 27.12 -6.54
C GLY A 148 24.73 25.84 -7.36
N THR A 149 25.87 25.41 -7.87
CA THR A 149 26.06 24.15 -8.60
C THR A 149 25.79 22.97 -7.66
N PHE A 150 24.63 22.32 -7.81
CA PHE A 150 24.37 21.05 -7.14
C PHE A 150 24.93 19.91 -8.00
N LYS A 151 25.99 19.27 -7.50
CA LYS A 151 26.46 17.99 -8.00
C LYS A 151 25.42 16.93 -7.64
N ASN A 152 24.87 16.24 -8.64
CA ASN A 152 24.10 15.02 -8.44
C ASN A 152 24.98 13.99 -7.73
N THR A 153 24.75 13.81 -6.43
CA THR A 153 25.28 12.67 -5.70
C THR A 153 24.26 11.56 -5.90
N THR A 154 24.51 10.76 -6.93
CA THR A 154 23.92 9.44 -7.09
C THR A 154 24.42 8.58 -5.93
N GLU A 155 23.68 8.57 -4.81
CA GLU A 155 23.81 7.47 -3.87
C GLU A 155 23.17 6.25 -4.53
N VAL A 156 24.03 5.43 -5.10
CA VAL A 156 23.73 4.07 -5.50
C VAL A 156 23.31 3.33 -4.24
N PHE A 157 22.00 3.19 -4.04
CA PHE A 157 21.45 2.28 -3.04
C PHE A 157 21.73 0.86 -3.53
N GLN A 158 22.91 0.34 -3.18
CA GLN A 158 23.28 -1.05 -3.41
C GLN A 158 22.29 -1.94 -2.66
N GLN A 159 21.40 -2.58 -3.41
CA GLN A 159 20.68 -3.73 -2.87
C GLN A 159 21.70 -4.83 -2.55
N PRO A 160 21.56 -5.54 -1.42
CA PRO A 160 22.41 -6.69 -1.14
C PRO A 160 22.24 -7.70 -2.28
N THR A 161 23.35 -8.07 -2.91
CA THR A 161 23.43 -9.12 -3.91
C THR A 161 22.85 -10.40 -3.32
N PHE A 162 21.70 -10.85 -3.83
CA PHE A 162 21.18 -12.19 -3.53
C PHE A 162 22.13 -13.20 -4.19
N GLN A 163 23.07 -13.71 -3.39
CA GLN A 163 23.96 -14.79 -3.79
C GLN A 163 23.09 -16.04 -4.01
N GLN A 164 22.93 -16.49 -5.24
CA GLN A 164 22.36 -17.82 -5.50
C GLN A 164 23.29 -18.87 -4.87
N PRO A 165 22.76 -19.90 -4.17
CA PRO A 165 23.58 -20.96 -3.64
C PRO A 165 24.25 -21.70 -4.80
N ASN A 166 25.59 -21.75 -4.76
CA ASN A 166 26.41 -22.48 -5.72
C ASN A 166 25.93 -23.93 -5.75
N GLN A 167 25.54 -24.39 -6.94
CA GLN A 167 25.42 -25.80 -7.21
C GLN A 167 26.84 -26.34 -7.41
N GLU A 168 27.49 -26.72 -6.31
CA GLU A 168 28.74 -27.47 -6.36
C GLU A 168 28.45 -28.96 -6.51
N ASP A 169 29.11 -29.53 -7.51
CA ASP A 169 29.16 -30.93 -7.89
C ASP A 169 29.55 -31.86 -6.73
N GLY A 170 28.96 -33.06 -6.73
CA GLY A 170 29.55 -34.17 -6.00
C GLY A 170 28.56 -35.27 -5.62
N PHE A 171 28.25 -36.17 -6.55
CA PHE A 171 28.23 -37.59 -6.20
C PHE A 171 28.65 -38.43 -7.41
N MET A 172 29.56 -39.36 -7.13
CA MET A 172 30.18 -40.32 -8.04
C MET A 172 29.16 -41.24 -8.73
#